data_AF-A0A962FDZ4-F1
#
_entry.id   AF-A0A962FDZ4-F1
#
_cell.length_a   1.000
_cell.length_b   1.000
_cell.length_c   1.000
_cell.angle_alpha   90.00
_cell.angle_beta   90.00
_cell.angle_gamma   90.00
#
_symmetry.space_group_name_H-M   'P 1'
#
loop_
_entity.id
_entity.type
_entity.pdbx_description
1 polymer ?
#
loop_
_entity_poly.entity_id
_entity_poly.type
_entity_poly.pdbx_seq_one_letter_code
_entity_poly.pdbx_strand_id
1 'polypeptide(L)'
;MLARTADNLYWFARYVERADHVARIIEATSRLAALPRAYGGATSEWESALISSGVLERFNKTGREINEANAIEFLVVDTDNPSSIHRCMEAARRNARAVRTALTIETWEAVNAAWLELLRYERERAKGRALERDDLGRFLALVKKMALDVDGSAYRMMLRNEAFYFMRLGHFVERADNTARLLDVKYHVLLPDSEAVGGSLDYFQWSAILRAVSANTAYHWVYRESVKPWLVADLLILRAEMPRSLTACYENIVRWLDLLARDYGRQGRAQRHAHTMLAKLQATDLKSIFQSGLHEFIEGFIADNDRLDIVMAEQYLVH
;
A
#
# COMPACT_ATOMS: atom_id res chain seq x y z
N MET A 1 -18.74 -0.71 -20.49
CA MET A 1 -18.92 0.41 -19.53
C MET A 1 -18.33 1.70 -20.10
N LEU A 2 -18.77 2.89 -19.64
CA LEU A 2 -18.12 4.17 -19.99
C LEU A 2 -16.73 4.25 -19.35
N ALA A 3 -15.71 4.76 -20.05
CA ALA A 3 -14.35 4.78 -19.50
C ALA A 3 -14.25 5.58 -18.20
N ARG A 4 -15.06 6.63 -18.05
CA ARG A 4 -15.18 7.38 -16.79
C ARG A 4 -15.64 6.53 -15.60
N THR A 5 -16.53 5.56 -15.81
CA THR A 5 -16.95 4.64 -14.74
C THR A 5 -15.81 3.69 -14.38
N ALA A 6 -15.07 3.19 -15.39
CA ALA A 6 -13.87 2.38 -15.18
C ALA A 6 -12.81 3.12 -14.37
N ASP A 7 -12.53 4.37 -14.76
CA ASP A 7 -11.53 5.24 -14.15
C ASP A 7 -11.87 5.51 -12.68
N ASN A 8 -13.13 5.85 -12.39
CA ASN A 8 -13.58 6.05 -11.01
C ASN A 8 -13.44 4.78 -10.17
N LEU A 9 -13.78 3.59 -10.69
CA LEU A 9 -13.67 2.31 -9.96
C LEU A 9 -12.21 1.93 -9.71
N TYR A 10 -11.36 2.11 -10.72
CA TYR A 10 -9.93 1.85 -10.63
C TYR A 10 -9.29 2.74 -9.55
N TRP A 11 -9.46 4.06 -9.67
CA TRP A 11 -8.90 5.00 -8.69
C TRP A 11 -9.55 4.89 -7.31
N PHE A 12 -10.84 4.58 -7.22
CA PHE A 12 -11.51 4.30 -5.95
C PHE A 12 -10.74 3.23 -5.16
N ALA A 13 -10.46 2.09 -5.78
CA ALA A 13 -9.74 1.00 -5.13
C ALA A 13 -8.31 1.38 -4.74
N ARG A 14 -7.59 2.12 -5.61
CA ARG A 14 -6.25 2.63 -5.31
C ARG A 14 -6.24 3.51 -4.07
N TYR A 15 -7.15 4.49 -3.98
CA TYR A 15 -7.20 5.38 -2.83
C TYR A 15 -7.57 4.64 -1.52
N VAL A 16 -8.41 3.61 -1.58
CA VAL A 16 -8.73 2.78 -0.41
C VAL A 16 -7.50 1.99 0.06
N GLU A 17 -6.79 1.31 -0.86
CA GLU A 17 -5.58 0.54 -0.50
C GLU A 17 -4.44 1.46 -0.04
N ARG A 18 -4.30 2.67 -0.60
CA ARG A 18 -3.33 3.68 -0.15
C ARG A 18 -3.62 4.16 1.27
N ALA A 19 -4.87 4.47 1.58
CA ALA A 19 -5.26 4.88 2.94
C ALA A 19 -4.98 3.77 3.97
N ASP A 20 -5.29 2.51 3.64
CA ASP A 20 -4.94 1.34 4.46
C ASP A 20 -3.43 1.22 4.67
N HIS A 21 -2.64 1.37 3.60
CA HIS A 21 -1.18 1.29 3.68
C HIS A 21 -0.61 2.39 4.58
N VAL A 22 -0.97 3.65 4.36
CA VAL A 22 -0.50 4.77 5.21
C VAL A 22 -0.88 4.55 6.67
N ALA A 23 -2.10 4.06 6.95
CA ALA A 23 -2.52 3.77 8.31
C ALA A 23 -1.68 2.66 8.97
N ARG A 24 -1.29 1.64 8.21
CA ARG A 24 -0.41 0.55 8.67
C ARG A 24 1.01 1.02 8.93
N ILE A 25 1.54 1.89 8.07
CA ILE A 25 2.86 2.49 8.24
C ILE A 25 2.91 3.32 9.52
N ILE A 26 1.94 4.23 9.72
CA ILE A 26 1.89 5.05 10.94
C ILE A 26 1.83 4.16 12.19
N GLU A 27 0.98 3.13 12.19
CA GLU A 27 0.88 2.22 13.34
C GLU A 27 2.18 1.45 13.60
N ALA A 28 2.85 0.95 12.56
CA ALA A 28 4.12 0.24 12.68
C ALA A 28 5.23 1.17 13.18
N THR A 29 5.34 2.37 12.61
CA THR A 29 6.32 3.39 12.98
C THR A 29 6.12 3.89 14.41
N SER A 30 4.88 4.17 14.84
CA SER A 30 4.60 4.58 16.22
C SER A 30 5.01 3.52 17.25
N ARG A 31 4.92 2.22 16.90
CA ARG A 31 5.40 1.13 17.76
C ARG A 31 6.92 1.04 17.78
N LEU A 32 7.58 1.17 16.64
CA LEU A 32 9.05 1.19 16.56
C LEU A 32 9.62 2.38 17.34
N ALA A 33 9.06 3.57 17.14
CA ALA A 33 9.49 4.79 17.84
C ALA A 33 9.27 4.74 19.36
N ALA A 34 8.44 3.82 19.87
CA ALA A 34 8.24 3.58 21.29
C ALA A 34 9.29 2.63 21.91
N LEU A 35 10.13 1.97 21.09
CA LEU A 35 11.20 1.12 21.60
C LEU A 35 12.31 1.97 22.24
N PRO A 36 13.02 1.46 23.27
CA PRO A 36 14.15 2.18 23.86
C PRO A 36 15.22 2.46 22.82
N ARG A 37 15.85 3.65 22.86
CA ARG A 37 16.90 4.09 21.89
C ARG A 37 18.05 3.09 21.68
N ALA A 38 18.36 2.25 22.67
CA ALA A 38 19.33 1.17 22.56
C ALA A 38 18.97 0.11 21.51
N TYR A 39 17.73 0.11 21.02
CA TYR A 39 17.16 -0.77 20.02
C TYR A 39 16.62 0.02 18.81
N GLY A 40 17.17 1.21 18.55
CA GLY A 40 16.81 2.10 17.44
C GLY A 40 15.97 3.29 17.91
N GLY A 41 16.41 4.52 17.61
CA GLY A 41 15.58 5.69 17.88
C GLY A 41 16.21 7.02 17.51
N ALA A 42 15.57 7.78 16.62
CA ALA A 42 14.52 8.73 16.99
C ALA A 42 14.04 9.57 15.79
N THR A 43 14.86 9.70 14.74
CA THR A 43 14.56 10.49 13.53
C THR A 43 14.40 9.63 12.27
N SER A 44 15.16 8.53 12.16
CA SER A 44 15.14 7.65 10.98
C SER A 44 13.79 6.95 10.73
N GLU A 45 13.01 6.66 11.78
CA GLU A 45 11.79 5.86 11.66
C GLU A 45 10.64 6.63 10.98
N TRP A 46 10.49 7.92 11.30
CA TRP A 46 9.49 8.77 10.64
C TRP A 46 9.91 9.19 9.24
N GLU A 47 11.22 9.34 9.00
CA GLU A 47 11.75 9.48 7.65
C GLU A 47 11.44 8.22 6.81
N SER A 48 11.70 7.04 7.36
CA SER A 48 11.37 5.74 6.76
C SER A 48 9.87 5.60 6.44
N ALA A 49 9.00 6.08 7.32
CA ALA A 49 7.56 6.12 7.09
C ALA A 49 7.17 7.01 5.89
N LEU A 50 7.81 8.18 5.78
CA LEU A 50 7.60 9.13 4.67
C LEU A 50 8.14 8.58 3.35
N ILE A 51 9.27 7.87 3.37
CA ILE A 51 9.83 7.15 2.22
C ILE A 51 8.88 6.03 1.78
N SER A 52 8.46 5.16 2.72
CA SER A 52 7.53 4.05 2.46
C SER A 52 6.23 4.53 1.80
N SER A 53 5.76 5.69 2.24
CA SER A 53 4.53 6.31 1.73
C SER A 53 4.75 7.09 0.42
N GLY A 54 5.98 7.18 -0.09
CA GLY A 54 6.32 7.88 -1.33
C GLY A 54 6.23 9.40 -1.26
N VAL A 55 6.38 10.00 -0.07
CA VAL A 55 6.09 11.44 0.14
C VAL A 55 7.21 12.24 0.81
N LEU A 56 8.39 11.64 1.05
CA LEU A 56 9.51 12.33 1.71
C LEU A 56 9.89 13.66 1.03
N GLU A 57 10.05 13.67 -0.30
CA GLU A 57 10.41 14.89 -1.03
C GLU A 57 9.37 16.00 -0.84
N ARG A 58 8.08 15.64 -0.83
CA ARG A 58 6.98 16.59 -0.60
C ARG A 58 6.97 17.10 0.83
N PHE A 59 7.24 16.24 1.81
CA PHE A 59 7.38 16.63 3.20
C PHE A 59 8.53 17.63 3.37
N ASN A 60 9.70 17.37 2.77
CA ASN A 60 10.86 18.25 2.87
C ASN A 60 10.58 19.65 2.29
N LYS A 61 9.76 19.76 1.25
CA LYS A 61 9.30 21.06 0.69
C LYS A 61 8.45 21.89 1.66
N THR A 62 7.89 21.30 2.71
CA THR A 62 7.17 22.04 3.76
C THR A 62 8.10 22.79 4.71
N GLY A 63 9.39 22.44 4.76
CA GLY A 63 10.36 22.99 5.72
C GLY A 63 10.18 22.54 7.17
N ARG A 64 9.23 21.63 7.45
CA ARG A 64 9.00 21.08 8.79
C ARG A 64 10.11 20.08 9.14
N GLU A 65 10.48 20.02 10.42
CA GLU A 65 11.37 18.98 10.93
C GLU A 65 10.69 17.60 10.87
N ILE A 66 11.44 16.56 10.51
CA ILE A 66 10.96 15.18 10.55
C ILE A 66 10.89 14.71 12.01
N ASN A 67 9.69 14.77 12.58
CA ASN A 67 9.37 14.22 13.90
C ASN A 67 7.97 13.57 13.89
N GLU A 68 7.64 12.85 14.96
CA GLU A 68 6.38 12.12 15.10
C GLU A 68 5.15 13.00 14.81
N ALA A 69 5.07 14.17 15.45
CA ALA A 69 3.92 15.04 15.33
C ALA A 69 3.74 15.55 13.89
N ASN A 70 4.81 16.05 13.28
CA ASN A 70 4.77 16.60 11.92
C ASN A 70 4.49 15.52 10.88
N ALA A 71 5.10 14.33 11.02
CA ALA A 71 4.89 13.22 10.10
C ALA A 71 3.45 12.66 10.18
N ILE A 72 2.92 12.47 11.39
CA ILE A 72 1.50 12.07 11.58
C ILE A 72 0.57 13.13 11.00
N GLU A 73 0.82 14.41 11.25
CA GLU A 73 0.00 15.48 10.68
C GLU A 73 -0.01 15.43 9.15
N PHE A 74 1.17 15.32 8.56
CA PHE A 74 1.36 15.27 7.11
C PHE A 74 0.74 14.04 6.44
N LEU A 75 0.82 12.88 7.09
CA LEU A 75 0.29 11.62 6.57
C LEU A 75 -1.22 11.46 6.81
N VAL A 76 -1.78 12.06 7.87
CA VAL A 76 -3.19 11.87 8.22
C VAL A 76 -4.08 12.96 7.64
N VAL A 77 -3.83 14.23 7.95
CA VAL A 77 -4.80 15.33 7.73
C VAL A 77 -4.34 16.39 6.75
N ASP A 78 -3.04 16.46 6.44
CA ASP A 78 -2.51 17.53 5.60
C ASP A 78 -3.09 17.43 4.18
N THR A 79 -3.73 18.51 3.76
CA THR A 79 -4.46 18.58 2.50
C THR A 79 -3.56 18.97 1.31
N ASP A 80 -2.30 19.37 1.55
CA ASP A 80 -1.30 19.57 0.50
C ASP A 80 -0.59 18.26 0.12
N ASN A 81 -0.76 17.22 0.94
CA ASN A 81 -0.34 15.86 0.65
C ASN A 81 -1.48 15.04 0.00
N PRO A 82 -1.45 14.76 -1.32
CA PRO A 82 -2.46 13.96 -2.01
C PRO A 82 -2.48 12.49 -1.59
N SER A 83 -1.42 12.02 -0.92
CA SER A 83 -1.34 10.68 -0.34
C SER A 83 -1.73 10.64 1.14
N SER A 84 -2.16 11.76 1.73
CA SER A 84 -2.67 11.73 3.11
C SER A 84 -3.94 10.90 3.20
N ILE A 85 -4.20 10.33 4.39
CA ILE A 85 -5.43 9.58 4.64
C ILE A 85 -6.65 10.43 4.30
N HIS A 86 -6.64 11.72 4.66
CA HIS A 86 -7.69 12.66 4.29
C HIS A 86 -7.93 12.70 2.78
N ARG A 87 -6.89 13.00 1.98
CA ARG A 87 -7.02 13.13 0.53
C ARG A 87 -7.42 11.82 -0.14
N CYS A 88 -6.88 10.69 0.33
CA CYS A 88 -7.27 9.38 -0.16
C CYS A 88 -8.75 9.08 0.12
N MET A 89 -9.22 9.32 1.34
CA MET A 89 -10.61 9.06 1.70
C MET A 89 -11.58 10.02 1.00
N GLU A 90 -11.19 11.28 0.82
CA GLU A 90 -11.95 12.28 0.04
C GLU A 90 -12.10 11.82 -1.41
N ALA A 91 -11.00 11.45 -2.05
CA ALA A 91 -10.97 11.00 -3.43
C ALA A 91 -11.73 9.68 -3.63
N ALA A 92 -11.54 8.71 -2.72
CA ALA A 92 -12.26 7.44 -2.72
C ALA A 92 -13.78 7.69 -2.62
N ARG A 93 -14.23 8.53 -1.67
CA ARG A 93 -15.65 8.85 -1.51
C ARG A 93 -16.22 9.56 -2.72
N ARG A 94 -15.48 10.50 -3.31
CA ARG A 94 -15.90 11.21 -4.54
C ARG A 94 -16.09 10.24 -5.70
N ASN A 95 -15.13 9.35 -5.92
CA ASN A 95 -15.21 8.33 -6.96
C ASN A 95 -16.37 7.38 -6.71
N ALA A 96 -16.49 6.84 -5.49
CA ALA A 96 -17.59 5.96 -5.09
C ALA A 96 -18.97 6.61 -5.29
N ARG A 97 -19.10 7.92 -5.07
CA ARG A 97 -20.34 8.66 -5.32
C ARG A 97 -20.65 8.74 -6.80
N ALA A 98 -19.64 8.96 -7.65
CA ALA A 98 -19.79 9.06 -9.09
C ALA A 98 -20.22 7.73 -9.74
N VAL A 99 -19.82 6.60 -9.15
CA VAL A 99 -20.15 5.25 -9.64
C VAL A 99 -21.01 4.45 -8.67
N ARG A 100 -21.86 5.13 -7.88
CA ARG A 100 -22.67 4.50 -6.84
C ARG A 100 -23.51 3.32 -7.35
N THR A 101 -23.99 3.39 -8.60
CA THR A 101 -24.79 2.33 -9.23
C THR A 101 -23.97 1.09 -9.62
N ALA A 102 -22.64 1.20 -9.69
CA ALA A 102 -21.73 0.10 -9.95
C ALA A 102 -21.16 -0.54 -8.66
N LEU A 103 -21.39 0.09 -7.51
CA LEU A 103 -20.95 -0.38 -6.20
C LEU A 103 -22.11 -0.96 -5.41
N THR A 104 -21.80 -1.79 -4.41
CA THR A 104 -22.81 -2.25 -3.46
C THR A 104 -23.11 -1.18 -2.41
N ILE A 105 -24.27 -1.29 -1.76
CA ILE A 105 -24.66 -0.38 -0.69
C ILE A 105 -23.63 -0.44 0.44
N GLU A 106 -23.18 -1.64 0.79
CA GLU A 106 -22.20 -1.90 1.83
C GLU A 106 -20.85 -1.24 1.52
N THR A 107 -20.40 -1.29 0.25
CA THR A 107 -19.16 -0.61 -0.16
C THR A 107 -19.28 0.90 0.05
N TRP A 108 -20.40 1.49 -0.38
CA TRP A 108 -20.64 2.92 -0.20
C TRP A 108 -20.73 3.30 1.28
N GLU A 109 -21.45 2.52 2.09
CA GLU A 109 -21.64 2.78 3.51
C GLU A 109 -20.33 2.70 4.28
N ALA A 110 -19.47 1.72 4.00
CA ALA A 110 -18.16 1.60 4.63
C ALA A 110 -17.30 2.86 4.41
N VAL A 111 -17.20 3.33 3.18
CA VAL A 111 -16.40 4.50 2.81
C VAL A 111 -17.01 5.78 3.39
N ASN A 112 -18.34 5.93 3.31
CA ASN A 112 -19.02 7.12 3.80
C ASN A 112 -18.98 7.21 5.33
N ALA A 113 -19.17 6.09 6.04
CA ALA A 113 -19.06 6.05 7.50
C ALA A 113 -17.63 6.42 7.93
N ALA A 114 -16.62 5.84 7.28
CA ALA A 114 -15.23 6.17 7.59
C ALA A 114 -14.90 7.64 7.34
N TRP A 115 -15.41 8.23 6.26
CA TRP A 115 -15.26 9.67 6.01
C TRP A 115 -15.87 10.53 7.12
N LEU A 116 -17.07 10.18 7.62
CA LEU A 116 -17.69 10.92 8.73
C LEU A 116 -16.89 10.79 10.04
N GLU A 117 -16.26 9.64 10.27
CA GLU A 117 -15.34 9.43 11.41
C GLU A 117 -14.06 10.24 11.28
N LEU A 118 -13.46 10.33 10.07
CA LEU A 118 -12.34 11.24 9.80
C LEU A 118 -12.70 12.69 10.14
N LEU A 119 -13.85 13.19 9.68
CA LEU A 119 -14.30 14.54 9.99
C LEU A 119 -14.59 14.75 11.48
N ARG A 120 -14.96 13.70 12.23
CA ARG A 120 -15.06 13.76 13.70
C ARG A 120 -13.68 13.87 14.32
N TYR A 121 -12.75 13.00 13.92
CA TYR A 121 -11.37 12.99 14.39
C TYR A 121 -10.68 14.35 14.20
N GLU A 122 -10.79 14.95 13.01
CA GLU A 122 -10.22 16.26 12.70
C GLU A 122 -10.84 17.39 13.53
N ARG A 123 -12.17 17.37 13.72
CA ARG A 123 -12.85 18.37 14.55
C ARG A 123 -12.43 18.30 16.01
N GLU A 124 -12.26 17.10 16.55
CA GLU A 124 -11.78 16.93 17.93
C GLU A 124 -10.32 17.39 18.07
N ARG A 125 -9.47 17.11 17.07
CA ARG A 125 -8.10 17.63 17.00
C ARG A 125 -8.08 19.16 17.01
N ALA A 126 -8.90 19.78 16.17
CA ALA A 126 -8.94 21.24 16.00
C ALA A 126 -9.41 21.98 17.27
N LYS A 127 -10.16 21.32 18.15
CA LYS A 127 -10.57 21.88 19.45
C LYS A 127 -9.45 21.92 20.49
N GLY A 128 -8.21 21.56 20.11
CA GLY A 128 -7.08 21.50 21.04
C GLY A 128 -7.19 20.36 22.05
N ARG A 129 -8.08 19.38 21.81
CA ARG A 129 -8.07 18.14 22.57
C ARG A 129 -6.75 17.46 22.24
N ALA A 130 -5.89 17.27 23.24
CA ALA A 130 -4.71 16.45 23.09
C ALA A 130 -5.20 15.04 22.72
N LEU A 131 -5.19 14.73 21.42
CA LEU A 131 -5.54 13.39 20.96
C LEU A 131 -4.49 12.48 21.53
N GLU A 132 -4.92 11.58 22.40
CA GLU A 132 -4.01 10.61 23.00
C GLU A 132 -3.55 9.63 21.91
N ARG A 133 -2.43 8.93 22.15
CA ARG A 133 -1.98 7.86 21.25
C ARG A 133 -3.07 6.82 20.98
N ASP A 134 -3.97 6.61 21.93
CA ASP A 134 -5.14 5.74 21.80
C ASP A 134 -6.17 6.24 20.78
N ASP A 135 -6.41 7.56 20.69
CA ASP A 135 -7.31 8.14 19.69
C ASP A 135 -6.80 7.93 18.26
N LEU A 136 -5.50 8.16 18.05
CA LEU A 136 -4.86 7.85 16.77
C LEU A 136 -4.98 6.35 16.47
N GLY A 137 -4.66 5.47 17.42
CA GLY A 137 -4.77 4.02 17.25
C GLY A 137 -6.17 3.57 16.82
N ARG A 138 -7.23 4.09 17.48
CA ARG A 138 -8.63 3.84 17.11
C ARG A 138 -8.95 4.33 15.70
N PHE A 139 -8.51 5.54 15.34
CA PHE A 139 -8.72 6.10 14.01
C PHE A 139 -8.02 5.25 12.91
N LEU A 140 -6.75 4.87 13.11
CA LEU A 140 -6.03 4.02 12.17
C LEU A 140 -6.67 2.64 12.04
N ALA A 141 -7.16 2.06 13.14
CA ALA A 141 -7.91 0.80 13.12
C ALA A 141 -9.19 0.92 12.28
N LEU A 142 -9.87 2.05 12.36
CA LEU A 142 -11.07 2.34 11.57
C LEU A 142 -10.77 2.44 10.07
N VAL A 143 -9.68 3.11 9.68
CA VAL A 143 -9.25 3.20 8.27
C VAL A 143 -8.96 1.80 7.70
N LYS A 144 -8.20 0.99 8.44
CA LYS A 144 -7.93 -0.41 8.06
C LYS A 144 -9.21 -1.25 7.96
N LYS A 145 -10.15 -1.06 8.89
CA LYS A 145 -11.46 -1.74 8.86
C LYS A 145 -12.26 -1.35 7.62
N MET A 146 -12.28 -0.07 7.24
CA MET A 146 -12.95 0.39 6.02
C MET A 146 -12.42 -0.33 4.78
N ALA A 147 -11.10 -0.47 4.64
CA ALA A 147 -10.52 -1.19 3.51
C ALA A 147 -10.91 -2.67 3.49
N LEU A 148 -10.94 -3.34 4.66
CA LEU A 148 -11.42 -4.72 4.77
C LEU A 148 -12.92 -4.86 4.41
N ASP A 149 -13.76 -3.92 4.86
CA ASP A 149 -15.19 -3.92 4.55
C ASP A 149 -15.43 -3.69 3.05
N VAL A 150 -14.67 -2.78 2.43
CA VAL A 150 -14.70 -2.55 0.98
C VAL A 150 -14.27 -3.80 0.22
N ASP A 151 -13.12 -4.40 0.55
CA ASP A 151 -12.62 -5.60 -0.13
C ASP A 151 -13.58 -6.80 0.04
N GLY A 152 -14.09 -7.00 1.26
CA GLY A 152 -15.02 -8.07 1.58
C GLY A 152 -16.38 -7.92 0.89
N SER A 153 -16.98 -6.72 0.90
CA SER A 153 -18.26 -6.46 0.23
C SER A 153 -18.13 -6.57 -1.29
N ALA A 154 -17.10 -5.94 -1.87
CA ALA A 154 -16.71 -6.08 -3.25
C ALA A 154 -16.64 -7.55 -3.68
N TYR A 155 -15.85 -8.34 -2.97
CA TYR A 155 -15.61 -9.73 -3.31
C TYR A 155 -16.87 -10.58 -3.12
N ARG A 156 -17.68 -10.35 -2.08
CA ARG A 156 -18.82 -11.25 -1.81
C ARG A 156 -20.08 -10.91 -2.61
N MET A 157 -20.25 -9.66 -3.02
CA MET A 157 -21.56 -9.15 -3.46
C MET A 157 -21.56 -8.55 -4.87
N MET A 158 -20.43 -8.11 -5.42
CA MET A 158 -20.40 -7.58 -6.79
C MET A 158 -20.44 -8.69 -7.84
N LEU A 159 -21.20 -8.44 -8.91
CA LEU A 159 -21.20 -9.28 -10.10
C LEU A 159 -19.79 -9.34 -10.70
N ARG A 160 -19.39 -10.52 -11.21
CA ARG A 160 -18.10 -10.70 -11.88
C ARG A 160 -18.18 -10.17 -13.31
N ASN A 161 -18.11 -8.86 -13.42
CA ASN A 161 -18.05 -8.13 -14.68
C ASN A 161 -16.91 -7.10 -14.66
N GLU A 162 -16.82 -6.33 -15.74
CA GLU A 162 -15.85 -5.25 -15.90
C GLU A 162 -15.72 -4.32 -14.68
N ALA A 163 -16.82 -3.94 -14.02
CA ALA A 163 -16.77 -3.04 -12.86
C ALA A 163 -15.99 -3.66 -11.70
N PHE A 164 -16.25 -4.94 -11.41
CA PHE A 164 -15.48 -5.69 -10.43
C PHE A 164 -14.01 -5.80 -10.86
N TYR A 165 -13.73 -6.10 -12.14
CA TYR A 165 -12.37 -6.27 -12.64
C TYR A 165 -11.52 -5.00 -12.53
N PHE A 166 -12.05 -3.83 -12.91
CA PHE A 166 -11.34 -2.55 -12.77
C PHE A 166 -11.04 -2.21 -11.32
N MET A 167 -11.99 -2.47 -10.41
CA MET A 167 -11.77 -2.26 -9.00
C MET A 167 -10.70 -3.21 -8.44
N ARG A 168 -10.69 -4.50 -8.84
CA ARG A 168 -9.61 -5.43 -8.47
C ARG A 168 -8.26 -5.00 -9.03
N LEU A 169 -8.22 -4.45 -10.24
CA LEU A 169 -6.98 -3.97 -10.83
C LEU A 169 -6.39 -2.81 -10.06
N GLY A 170 -7.19 -1.78 -9.75
CA GLY A 170 -6.72 -0.65 -8.93
C GLY A 170 -6.18 -1.12 -7.57
N HIS A 171 -6.92 -2.02 -6.93
CA HIS A 171 -6.52 -2.63 -5.67
C HIS A 171 -5.14 -3.32 -5.72
N PHE A 172 -4.91 -4.19 -6.71
CA PHE A 172 -3.67 -4.95 -6.79
C PHE A 172 -2.47 -4.13 -7.32
N VAL A 173 -2.70 -3.16 -8.21
CA VAL A 173 -1.65 -2.24 -8.67
C VAL A 173 -1.13 -1.39 -7.51
N GLU A 174 -2.05 -0.85 -6.70
CA GLU A 174 -1.65 -0.04 -5.53
C GLU A 174 -0.99 -0.91 -4.45
N ARG A 175 -1.50 -2.11 -4.20
CA ARG A 175 -0.89 -3.04 -3.25
C ARG A 175 0.53 -3.44 -3.62
N ALA A 176 0.77 -3.68 -4.91
CA ALA A 176 2.09 -3.99 -5.44
C ALA A 176 3.06 -2.83 -5.20
N ASP A 177 2.66 -1.59 -5.53
CA ASP A 177 3.45 -0.38 -5.28
C ASP A 177 3.76 -0.21 -3.78
N ASN A 178 2.73 -0.27 -2.93
CA ASN A 178 2.85 -0.16 -1.48
C ASN A 178 3.80 -1.21 -0.88
N THR A 179 3.76 -2.44 -1.39
CA THR A 179 4.64 -3.52 -0.90
C THR A 179 6.08 -3.31 -1.36
N ALA A 180 6.28 -2.87 -2.59
CA ALA A 180 7.59 -2.54 -3.13
C ALA A 180 8.22 -1.39 -2.34
N ARG A 181 7.52 -0.28 -2.13
CA ARG A 181 8.02 0.87 -1.35
C ARG A 181 8.33 0.52 0.10
N LEU A 182 7.52 -0.34 0.72
CA LEU A 182 7.80 -0.83 2.08
C LEU A 182 9.09 -1.65 2.15
N LEU A 183 9.39 -2.45 1.13
CA LEU A 183 10.65 -3.21 1.04
C LEU A 183 11.84 -2.29 0.79
N ASP A 184 11.64 -1.23 0.00
CA ASP A 184 12.70 -0.30 -0.43
C ASP A 184 13.31 0.51 0.72
N VAL A 185 12.48 0.84 1.72
CA VAL A 185 12.85 1.68 2.87
C VAL A 185 14.06 1.17 3.63
N LYS A 186 14.32 -0.13 3.61
CA LYS A 186 15.50 -0.67 4.28
C LYS A 186 16.82 -0.24 3.62
N TYR A 187 16.84 0.06 2.32
CA TYR A 187 18.06 0.52 1.68
C TYR A 187 18.49 1.92 2.15
N HIS A 188 17.51 2.78 2.45
CA HIS A 188 17.77 4.12 2.99
C HIS A 188 18.20 4.09 4.47
N VAL A 189 17.82 3.06 5.21
CA VAL A 189 18.32 2.78 6.57
C VAL A 189 19.59 1.94 6.44
N LEU A 190 20.64 2.56 5.89
CA LEU A 190 21.96 1.99 5.71
C LEU A 190 22.40 1.25 6.98
N LEU A 191 22.70 -0.05 6.81
CA LEU A 191 23.55 -0.81 7.72
C LEU A 191 24.81 0.04 7.98
N PRO A 192 25.13 0.42 9.22
CA PRO A 192 26.48 0.84 9.52
C PRO A 192 27.40 -0.32 9.12
N ASP A 193 28.49 -0.06 8.39
CA ASP A 193 29.49 -1.08 7.98
C ASP A 193 30.03 -1.92 9.18
N SER A 194 29.75 -1.50 10.40
CA SER A 194 30.14 -2.13 11.66
C SER A 194 29.06 -3.00 12.35
N GLU A 195 27.79 -3.01 11.91
CA GLU A 195 26.77 -3.91 12.46
C GLU A 195 26.59 -5.16 11.60
N ALA A 196 26.74 -6.33 12.22
CA ALA A 196 26.48 -7.60 11.54
C ALA A 196 25.01 -7.65 11.08
N VAL A 197 24.81 -7.90 9.79
CA VAL A 197 23.49 -8.21 9.22
C VAL A 197 22.81 -9.29 10.08
N GLY A 198 21.62 -9.00 10.61
CA GLY A 198 20.93 -9.88 11.57
C GLY A 198 21.10 -9.54 13.05
N GLY A 199 21.54 -8.33 13.40
CA GLY A 199 21.47 -7.79 14.76
C GLY A 199 20.03 -7.66 15.30
N SER A 200 19.89 -7.37 16.60
CA SER A 200 18.59 -7.25 17.27
C SER A 200 17.71 -6.11 16.70
N LEU A 201 18.32 -5.00 16.28
CA LEU A 201 17.64 -3.88 15.61
C LEU A 201 17.04 -4.30 14.26
N ASP A 202 17.84 -5.01 13.46
CA ASP A 202 17.47 -5.55 12.15
C ASP A 202 16.22 -6.45 12.27
N TYR A 203 16.18 -7.30 13.30
CA TYR A 203 15.03 -8.13 13.63
C TYR A 203 13.75 -7.31 13.90
N PHE A 204 13.84 -6.22 14.69
CA PHE A 204 12.67 -5.40 15.03
C PHE A 204 12.10 -4.67 13.83
N GLN A 205 12.97 -4.14 12.95
CA GLN A 205 12.57 -3.42 11.74
C GLN A 205 11.88 -4.35 10.73
N TRP A 206 12.45 -5.53 10.45
CA TRP A 206 11.77 -6.52 9.59
C TRP A 206 10.49 -7.06 10.20
N SER A 207 10.46 -7.22 11.53
CA SER A 207 9.22 -7.58 12.22
C SER A 207 8.16 -6.49 12.10
N ALA A 208 8.54 -5.21 12.06
CA ALA A 208 7.62 -4.11 11.83
C ALA A 208 7.10 -4.10 10.39
N ILE A 209 7.95 -4.37 9.39
CA ILE A 209 7.52 -4.59 7.99
C ILE A 209 6.47 -5.69 7.94
N LEU A 210 6.75 -6.87 8.51
CA LEU A 210 5.81 -7.99 8.55
C LEU A 210 4.51 -7.64 9.27
N ARG A 211 4.55 -6.82 10.33
CA ARG A 211 3.34 -6.34 11.01
C ARG A 211 2.54 -5.36 10.15
N ALA A 212 3.21 -4.42 9.47
CA ALA A 212 2.55 -3.44 8.59
C ALA A 212 1.71 -4.17 7.52
N VAL A 213 2.24 -5.23 6.91
CA VAL A 213 1.51 -6.04 5.92
C VAL A 213 0.70 -7.20 6.52
N SER A 214 0.58 -7.28 7.84
CA SER A 214 -0.09 -8.39 8.55
C SER A 214 0.41 -9.80 8.18
N ALA A 215 1.69 -9.91 7.81
CA ALA A 215 2.35 -11.13 7.35
C ALA A 215 3.06 -11.92 8.46
N ASN A 216 3.07 -11.43 9.71
CA ASN A 216 3.85 -12.06 10.79
C ASN A 216 3.48 -13.54 11.02
N THR A 217 2.18 -13.86 11.03
CA THR A 217 1.70 -15.25 11.16
C THR A 217 2.07 -16.09 9.94
N ALA A 218 1.90 -15.54 8.74
CA ALA A 218 2.25 -16.22 7.49
C ALA A 218 3.75 -16.54 7.43
N TYR A 219 4.60 -15.60 7.83
CA TYR A 219 6.06 -15.78 7.89
C TYR A 219 6.45 -16.98 8.77
N HIS A 220 5.94 -17.03 10.01
CA HIS A 220 6.29 -18.10 10.95
C HIS A 220 5.73 -19.46 10.52
N TRP A 221 4.62 -19.46 9.77
CA TRP A 221 4.14 -20.68 9.13
C TRP A 221 5.14 -21.10 8.02
N VAL A 222 5.40 -20.26 7.03
CA VAL A 222 6.23 -20.65 5.88
C VAL A 222 7.65 -21.07 6.27
N TYR A 223 8.33 -20.32 7.17
CA TYR A 223 9.75 -20.54 7.44
C TYR A 223 10.08 -21.22 8.77
N ARG A 224 9.19 -21.15 9.77
CA ARG A 224 9.41 -21.73 11.12
C ARG A 224 10.72 -21.32 11.80
N GLU A 225 11.26 -20.16 11.43
CA GLU A 225 12.52 -19.62 11.94
C GLU A 225 12.34 -18.19 12.45
N SER A 226 13.37 -17.64 13.10
CA SER A 226 13.41 -16.21 13.42
C SER A 226 13.35 -15.34 12.17
N VAL A 227 12.92 -14.09 12.32
CA VAL A 227 12.81 -13.13 11.22
C VAL A 227 14.20 -12.87 10.62
N LYS A 228 14.34 -13.17 9.33
CA LYS A 228 15.56 -12.96 8.54
C LYS A 228 15.25 -12.08 7.34
N PRO A 229 16.11 -11.09 7.03
CA PRO A 229 15.90 -10.14 5.93
C PRO A 229 15.53 -10.80 4.59
N TRP A 230 16.31 -11.79 4.17
CA TRP A 230 16.11 -12.47 2.90
C TRP A 230 14.84 -13.33 2.85
N LEU A 231 14.38 -13.87 3.99
CA LEU A 231 13.11 -14.61 4.05
C LEU A 231 11.90 -13.68 4.00
N VAL A 232 12.02 -12.45 4.52
CA VAL A 232 10.97 -11.44 4.35
C VAL A 232 10.91 -10.98 2.90
N ALA A 233 12.05 -10.75 2.25
CA ALA A 233 12.11 -10.47 0.82
C ALA A 233 11.50 -11.62 -0.01
N ASP A 234 11.86 -12.88 0.27
CA ASP A 234 11.25 -14.06 -0.39
C ASP A 234 9.72 -14.06 -0.22
N LEU A 235 9.22 -13.82 1.00
CA LEU A 235 7.79 -13.82 1.30
C LEU A 235 7.01 -12.71 0.58
N LEU A 236 7.58 -11.51 0.52
CA LEU A 236 6.89 -10.33 -0.01
C LEU A 236 7.18 -10.07 -1.49
N ILE A 237 8.15 -10.75 -2.09
CA ILE A 237 8.43 -10.66 -3.52
C ILE A 237 7.91 -11.90 -4.24
N LEU A 238 8.40 -13.09 -3.85
CA LEU A 238 8.34 -14.29 -4.68
C LEU A 238 7.18 -15.24 -4.32
N ARG A 239 6.79 -15.33 -3.04
CA ARG A 239 5.75 -16.27 -2.57
C ARG A 239 4.35 -15.90 -3.03
N ALA A 240 3.82 -16.59 -4.03
CA ALA A 240 2.46 -16.38 -4.55
C ALA A 240 1.36 -16.69 -3.50
N GLU A 241 1.67 -17.48 -2.48
CA GLU A 241 0.74 -17.80 -1.38
C GLU A 241 0.47 -16.59 -0.47
N MET A 242 1.39 -15.61 -0.44
CA MET A 242 1.24 -14.37 0.33
C MET A 242 0.44 -13.35 -0.49
N PRO A 243 -0.79 -12.95 -0.10
CA PRO A 243 -1.66 -12.13 -0.95
C PRO A 243 -1.16 -10.71 -1.24
N ARG A 244 -0.13 -10.24 -0.50
CA ARG A 244 0.53 -8.96 -0.72
C ARG A 244 1.87 -9.10 -1.43
N SER A 245 2.33 -10.30 -1.75
CA SER A 245 3.59 -10.44 -2.48
C SER A 245 3.49 -9.83 -3.89
N LEU A 246 4.62 -9.39 -4.42
CA LEU A 246 4.67 -8.82 -5.77
C LEU A 246 4.18 -9.85 -6.80
N THR A 247 4.59 -11.11 -6.69
CA THR A 247 4.09 -12.21 -7.53
C THR A 247 2.58 -12.39 -7.42
N ALA A 248 2.01 -12.49 -6.20
CA ALA A 248 0.58 -12.69 -6.03
C ALA A 248 -0.25 -11.51 -6.57
N CYS A 249 0.25 -10.28 -6.42
CA CYS A 249 -0.39 -9.09 -7.00
C CYS A 249 -0.38 -9.17 -8.52
N TYR A 250 0.74 -9.53 -9.14
CA TYR A 250 0.86 -9.64 -10.60
C TYR A 250 0.07 -10.81 -11.19
N GLU A 251 -0.03 -11.95 -10.51
CA GLU A 251 -0.93 -13.04 -10.90
C GLU A 251 -2.39 -12.57 -10.96
N ASN A 252 -2.82 -11.78 -9.98
CA ASN A 252 -4.15 -11.21 -9.96
C ASN A 252 -4.33 -10.13 -11.04
N ILE A 253 -3.36 -9.23 -11.22
CA ILE A 253 -3.40 -8.20 -12.27
C ILE A 253 -3.57 -8.86 -13.64
N VAL A 254 -2.73 -9.84 -13.96
CA VAL A 254 -2.81 -10.61 -15.22
C VAL A 254 -4.19 -11.25 -15.36
N ARG A 255 -4.68 -11.94 -14.32
CA ARG A 255 -6.01 -12.57 -14.34
C ARG A 255 -7.12 -11.58 -14.69
N TRP A 256 -7.16 -10.41 -14.05
CA TRP A 256 -8.24 -9.45 -14.26
C TRP A 256 -8.11 -8.72 -15.61
N LEU A 257 -6.88 -8.44 -16.06
CA LEU A 257 -6.63 -7.91 -17.40
C LEU A 257 -7.03 -8.88 -18.52
N ASP A 258 -6.81 -10.19 -18.32
CA ASP A 258 -7.18 -11.22 -19.29
C ASP A 258 -8.70 -11.40 -19.36
N LEU A 259 -9.42 -11.28 -18.22
CA LEU A 259 -10.88 -11.27 -18.22
C LEU A 259 -11.44 -10.03 -18.92
N LEU A 260 -10.89 -8.84 -18.66
CA LEU A 260 -11.25 -7.64 -19.42
C LEU A 260 -10.97 -7.80 -20.92
N ALA A 261 -9.83 -8.39 -21.29
CA ALA A 261 -9.50 -8.63 -22.70
C ALA A 261 -10.52 -9.54 -23.38
N ARG A 262 -11.00 -10.57 -22.68
CA ARG A 262 -12.05 -11.48 -23.17
C ARG A 262 -13.37 -10.75 -23.36
N ASP A 263 -13.80 -9.97 -22.36
CA ASP A 263 -15.07 -9.24 -22.40
C ASP A 263 -15.09 -8.16 -23.50
N TYR A 264 -13.97 -7.46 -23.71
CA TYR A 264 -13.84 -6.42 -24.73
C TYR A 264 -13.37 -6.94 -26.10
N GLY A 265 -13.02 -8.23 -26.22
CA GLY A 265 -12.46 -8.81 -27.44
C GLY A 265 -11.12 -8.20 -27.87
N ARG A 266 -10.38 -7.58 -26.94
CA ARG A 266 -9.13 -6.84 -27.24
C ARG A 266 -8.04 -7.16 -26.23
N GLN A 267 -6.98 -7.82 -26.71
CA GLN A 267 -5.69 -7.87 -26.02
C GLN A 267 -4.82 -6.69 -26.47
N GLY A 268 -4.11 -6.07 -25.54
CA GLY A 268 -3.37 -4.84 -25.80
C GLY A 268 -2.01 -4.77 -25.13
N ARG A 269 -1.59 -3.54 -24.84
CA ARG A 269 -0.28 -3.24 -24.25
C ARG A 269 -0.28 -3.55 -22.75
N ALA A 270 -1.39 -3.31 -22.06
CA ALA A 270 -1.53 -3.58 -20.64
C ALA A 270 -1.32 -5.06 -20.31
N GLN A 271 -1.98 -5.98 -21.03
CA GLN A 271 -1.79 -7.42 -20.87
C GLN A 271 -0.33 -7.82 -21.11
N ARG A 272 0.25 -7.41 -22.24
CA ARG A 272 1.64 -7.77 -22.58
C ARG A 272 2.63 -7.32 -21.51
N HIS A 273 2.47 -6.11 -21.00
CA HIS A 273 3.31 -5.57 -19.92
C HIS A 273 3.15 -6.39 -18.63
N ALA A 274 1.91 -6.61 -18.18
CA ALA A 274 1.63 -7.39 -16.97
C ALA A 274 2.13 -8.84 -17.06
N HIS A 275 1.92 -9.52 -18.19
CA HIS A 275 2.44 -10.88 -18.45
C HIS A 275 3.97 -10.90 -18.45
N THR A 276 4.62 -9.90 -19.05
CA THR A 276 6.09 -9.79 -19.05
C THR A 276 6.62 -9.63 -17.63
N MET A 277 6.00 -8.78 -16.82
CA MET A 277 6.38 -8.61 -15.42
C MET A 277 6.16 -9.87 -14.58
N LEU A 278 5.02 -10.54 -14.75
CA LEU A 278 4.76 -11.79 -14.04
C LEU A 278 5.79 -12.86 -14.42
N ALA A 279 6.12 -12.99 -15.71
CA ALA A 279 7.15 -13.92 -16.18
C ALA A 279 8.53 -13.58 -15.59
N LYS A 280 8.90 -12.30 -15.51
CA LYS A 280 10.14 -11.86 -14.83
C LYS A 280 10.13 -12.30 -13.37
N LEU A 281 9.06 -12.02 -12.62
CA LEU A 281 8.95 -12.38 -11.20
C LEU A 281 9.05 -13.90 -10.98
N GLN A 282 8.40 -14.70 -11.82
CA GLN A 282 8.42 -16.17 -11.74
C GLN A 282 9.77 -16.78 -12.14
N ALA A 283 10.54 -16.10 -13.00
CA ALA A 283 11.87 -16.54 -13.41
C ALA A 283 12.99 -16.06 -12.45
N THR A 284 12.68 -15.14 -11.53
CA THR A 284 13.64 -14.56 -10.60
C THR A 284 13.79 -15.47 -9.38
N ASP A 285 15.03 -15.66 -8.92
CA ASP A 285 15.31 -16.30 -7.63
C ASP A 285 15.88 -15.29 -6.62
N LEU A 286 15.78 -15.63 -5.34
CA LEU A 286 16.24 -14.74 -4.26
C LEU A 286 17.73 -14.40 -4.38
N LYS A 287 18.55 -15.36 -4.83
CA LYS A 287 20.01 -15.17 -4.97
C LYS A 287 20.32 -14.10 -6.01
N SER A 288 19.62 -14.12 -7.14
CA SER A 288 19.78 -13.16 -8.22
C SER A 288 19.40 -11.74 -7.79
N ILE A 289 18.30 -11.58 -7.02
CA ILE A 289 17.88 -10.28 -6.48
C ILE A 289 18.95 -9.68 -5.58
N PHE A 290 19.51 -10.48 -4.66
CA PHE A 290 20.56 -9.97 -3.77
C PHE A 290 21.90 -9.75 -4.48
N GLN A 291 22.17 -10.47 -5.58
CA GLN A 291 23.37 -10.24 -6.40
C GLN A 291 23.28 -8.96 -7.23
N SER A 292 22.10 -8.64 -7.76
CA SER A 292 21.86 -7.38 -8.49
C SER A 292 21.62 -6.18 -7.58
N GLY A 293 21.31 -6.43 -6.31
CA GLY A 293 20.88 -5.43 -5.34
C GLY A 293 19.35 -5.39 -5.20
N LEU A 294 18.87 -5.41 -3.96
CA LEU A 294 17.43 -5.42 -3.66
C LEU A 294 16.78 -4.09 -4.02
N HIS A 295 17.45 -2.98 -3.75
CA HIS A 295 16.94 -1.63 -4.04
C HIS A 295 16.76 -1.42 -5.54
N GLU A 296 17.79 -1.76 -6.31
CA GLU A 296 17.80 -1.65 -7.77
C GLU A 296 16.68 -2.52 -8.40
N PHE A 297 16.45 -3.71 -7.85
CA PHE A 297 15.32 -4.55 -8.25
C PHE A 297 13.97 -3.89 -7.93
N ILE A 298 13.82 -3.33 -6.73
CA ILE A 298 12.57 -2.70 -6.27
C ILE A 298 12.27 -1.41 -7.04
N GLU A 299 13.26 -0.56 -7.29
CA GLU A 299 13.11 0.64 -8.12
C GLU A 299 12.68 0.28 -9.55
N GLY A 300 13.32 -0.73 -10.14
CA GLY A 300 12.94 -1.24 -11.46
C GLY A 300 11.51 -1.78 -11.48
N PHE A 301 11.10 -2.48 -10.42
CA PHE A 301 9.72 -2.94 -10.26
C PHE A 301 8.72 -1.79 -10.14
N ILE A 302 9.00 -0.77 -9.32
CA ILE A 302 8.14 0.41 -9.15
C ILE A 302 7.96 1.12 -10.49
N ALA A 303 9.05 1.35 -11.23
CA ALA A 303 8.98 1.97 -12.56
C ALA A 303 8.15 1.14 -13.56
N ASP A 304 8.31 -0.19 -13.56
CA ASP A 304 7.50 -1.08 -14.38
C ASP A 304 6.02 -1.09 -13.93
N ASN A 305 5.73 -0.98 -12.63
CA ASN A 305 4.36 -0.89 -12.10
C ASN A 305 3.67 0.44 -12.44
N ASP A 306 4.40 1.56 -12.36
CA ASP A 306 3.93 2.87 -12.84
C ASP A 306 3.68 2.85 -14.35
N ARG A 307 4.53 2.14 -15.10
CA ARG A 307 4.32 1.98 -16.54
C ARG A 307 3.04 1.20 -16.85
N LEU A 308 2.70 0.19 -16.04
CA LEU A 308 1.45 -0.55 -16.17
C LEU A 308 0.24 0.38 -16.02
N ASP A 309 0.23 1.25 -15.02
CA ASP A 309 -0.84 2.24 -14.79
C ASP A 309 -1.08 3.12 -16.02
N ILE A 310 0.01 3.66 -16.60
CA ILE A 310 -0.06 4.48 -17.81
C ILE A 310 -0.68 3.72 -18.99
N VAL A 311 -0.19 2.51 -19.28
CA VAL A 311 -0.69 1.74 -20.44
C VAL A 311 -2.12 1.23 -20.21
N MET A 312 -2.52 1.00 -18.96
CA MET A 312 -3.90 0.67 -18.60
C MET A 312 -4.82 1.87 -18.82
N ALA A 313 -4.41 3.06 -18.40
CA ALA A 313 -5.15 4.28 -18.59
C ALA A 313 -5.39 4.56 -20.09
N GLU A 314 -4.32 4.52 -20.90
CA GLU A 314 -4.40 4.69 -22.35
C GLU A 314 -5.31 3.66 -23.04
N GLN A 315 -5.33 2.41 -22.55
CA GLN A 315 -6.07 1.34 -23.20
C GLN A 315 -7.55 1.28 -22.81
N TYR A 316 -7.89 1.68 -21.58
CA TYR A 316 -9.22 1.44 -21.01
C TYR A 316 -9.89 2.65 -20.36
N LEU A 317 -9.14 3.68 -19.94
CA LEU A 317 -9.66 4.75 -19.07
C LEU A 317 -9.84 6.11 -19.77
N VAL A 318 -9.27 6.29 -20.97
CA VAL A 318 -9.22 7.59 -21.69
C VAL A 318 -10.20 7.67 -22.88
N HIS A 319 -11.37 7.02 -22.80
CA HIS A 319 -12.33 6.96 -23.92
C HIS A 319 -13.73 7.52 -23.63
#